data_AF-A0A925KNF0-F1
#
_entry.id   AF-A0A925KNF0-F1
#
_cell.length_a   1.000
_cell.length_b   1.000
_cell.length_c   1.000
_cell.angle_alpha   90.00
_cell.angle_beta   90.00
_cell.angle_gamma   90.00
#
_symmetry.space_group_name_H-M   'P 1'
#
loop_
_entity.id
_entity.type
_entity.pdbx_description
1 polymer ?
#
loop_
_entity_poly.entity_id
_entity_poly.type
_entity_poly.pdbx_seq_one_letter_code
_entity_poly.pdbx_strand_id
1 'polypeptide(L)'
;MLACAALAIAVIDPHVEREQPVLDLIVAIDITQSMNTRDYRMNGQAASRLAYAKQALAGLLRELPCGTRIGWAIFNEYRSFLLFTPVEACANYRELAATLANIDGRMAWAGASEIAKGLYSGLLLARELQGRPDLVFMTDGHEAPPINPRYRPEFTGTPGEVHGMIFGLGGDTLLPIPKFDADGNSLGVWEADEVLQTDRRSMGRGGSVEGEAMVESGGGPLPSWMPPAGREHWSSLREEYLQVLASETGLGYQRLTADSGLKQSLAPLLRPAVIETGLRREFGLAALLLLVAGQIRWPAQNGVPSKRFSRWLFGT
;
A
#
# COMPACT_ATOMS: atom_id res chain seq x y z
N MET A 1 7.66 37.92 -27.01
CA MET A 1 8.47 38.40 -25.86
C MET A 1 7.94 37.87 -24.53
N LEU A 2 6.68 38.13 -24.15
CA LEU A 2 6.12 37.64 -22.87
C LEU A 2 6.17 36.10 -22.73
N ALA A 3 5.85 35.36 -23.79
CA ALA A 3 5.95 33.90 -23.78
C ALA A 3 7.39 33.41 -23.54
N CYS A 4 8.39 34.04 -24.16
CA CYS A 4 9.80 33.71 -23.97
C CYS A 4 10.27 34.04 -22.56
N ALA A 5 9.82 35.16 -21.98
CA ALA A 5 10.13 35.53 -20.61
C ALA A 5 9.52 34.55 -19.60
N ALA A 6 8.24 34.19 -19.76
CA ALA A 6 7.59 33.18 -18.93
C ALA A 6 8.29 31.82 -19.03
N LEU A 7 8.71 31.41 -20.24
CA LEU A 7 9.47 30.18 -20.44
C LEU A 7 10.85 30.25 -19.76
N ALA A 8 11.55 31.39 -19.85
CA ALA A 8 12.84 31.58 -19.18
C ALA A 8 12.70 31.48 -17.65
N ILE A 9 11.66 32.08 -17.08
CA ILE A 9 11.37 31.97 -15.65
C ILE A 9 11.03 30.51 -15.27
N ALA A 10 10.26 29.80 -16.09
CA ALA A 10 9.98 28.39 -15.87
C ALA A 10 11.25 27.52 -15.88
N VAL A 11 12.26 27.87 -16.68
CA VAL A 11 13.55 27.18 -16.70
C VAL A 11 14.36 27.45 -15.43
N ILE A 12 14.35 28.70 -14.94
CA ILE A 12 15.02 29.11 -13.69
C ILE A 12 14.38 28.44 -12.46
N ASP A 13 13.08 28.16 -12.51
CA ASP A 13 12.31 27.48 -11.47
C ASP A 13 12.40 28.20 -10.11
N PRO A 14 11.87 29.42 -10.01
CA PRO A 14 11.87 30.13 -8.74
C PRO A 14 11.04 29.34 -7.72
N HIS A 15 11.61 29.15 -6.53
CA HIS A 15 10.95 28.48 -5.42
C HIS A 15 10.31 29.51 -4.50
N VAL A 16 9.14 29.19 -3.99
CA VAL A 16 8.45 29.98 -2.96
C VAL A 16 8.09 29.08 -1.79
N GLU A 17 8.21 29.61 -0.59
CA GLU A 17 7.71 28.93 0.61
C GLU A 17 6.19 28.99 0.63
N ARG A 18 5.55 27.83 0.74
CA ARG A 18 4.09 27.72 0.84
C ARG A 18 3.73 26.78 1.97
N GLU A 19 2.80 27.23 2.80
CA GLU A 19 2.17 26.37 3.80
C GLU A 19 1.13 25.48 3.12
N GLN A 20 1.25 24.17 3.29
CA GLN A 20 0.30 23.19 2.77
C GLN A 20 0.24 21.93 3.64
N PRO A 21 -0.90 21.22 3.63
CA PRO A 21 -1.03 19.96 4.35
C PRO A 21 -0.22 18.86 3.67
N VAL A 22 0.62 18.16 4.44
CA VAL A 22 1.47 17.05 3.97
C VAL A 22 1.31 15.83 4.87
N LEU A 23 1.77 14.68 4.39
CA LEU A 23 1.87 13.44 5.17
C LEU A 23 3.35 13.10 5.43
N ASP A 24 3.61 12.33 6.49
CA ASP A 24 4.89 11.66 6.71
C ASP A 24 4.60 10.21 7.09
N LEU A 25 4.85 9.27 6.17
CA LEU A 25 4.32 7.91 6.25
C LEU A 25 5.42 6.85 6.14
N ILE A 26 5.27 5.78 6.91
CA ILE A 26 5.80 4.46 6.56
C ILE A 26 4.66 3.55 6.18
N VAL A 27 4.72 2.96 4.98
CA VAL A 27 3.73 1.98 4.52
C VAL A 27 4.33 0.59 4.63
N ALA A 28 3.83 -0.20 5.58
CA ALA A 28 4.13 -1.62 5.74
C ALA A 28 3.16 -2.45 4.90
N ILE A 29 3.69 -3.11 3.88
CA ILE A 29 2.92 -3.94 2.94
C ILE A 29 3.07 -5.40 3.34
N ASP A 30 1.96 -6.06 3.62
CA ASP A 30 1.93 -7.51 3.80
C ASP A 30 2.28 -8.21 2.48
N ILE A 31 3.33 -9.02 2.51
CA ILE A 31 3.81 -9.81 1.37
C ILE A 31 3.67 -11.32 1.61
N THR A 32 2.87 -11.72 2.61
CA THR A 32 2.58 -13.13 2.91
C THR A 32 1.79 -13.80 1.78
N GLN A 33 1.74 -15.13 1.80
CA GLN A 33 1.14 -15.89 0.70
C GLN A 33 -0.36 -15.65 0.54
N SER A 34 -1.10 -15.36 1.61
CA SER A 34 -2.54 -15.02 1.53
C SER A 34 -2.80 -13.79 0.67
N MET A 35 -1.83 -12.87 0.59
CA MET A 35 -1.89 -11.67 -0.25
C MET A 35 -1.82 -11.97 -1.76
N ASN A 36 -1.51 -13.22 -2.14
CA ASN A 36 -1.59 -13.68 -3.52
C ASN A 36 -3.01 -14.05 -3.96
N THR A 37 -3.96 -14.17 -3.03
CA THR A 37 -5.37 -14.48 -3.32
C THR A 37 -5.95 -13.46 -4.30
N ARG A 38 -6.72 -13.95 -5.28
CA ARG A 38 -7.20 -13.17 -6.43
C ARG A 38 -8.68 -12.78 -6.29
N ASP A 39 -9.00 -11.97 -5.29
CA ASP A 39 -10.35 -11.44 -5.03
C ASP A 39 -10.58 -10.01 -5.57
N TYR A 40 -9.53 -9.32 -6.04
CA TYR A 40 -9.65 -8.03 -6.69
C TYR A 40 -9.81 -8.15 -8.21
N ARG A 41 -10.28 -7.06 -8.82
CA ARG A 41 -10.27 -6.89 -10.28
C ARG A 41 -9.54 -5.62 -10.67
N MET A 42 -8.61 -5.75 -11.62
CA MET A 42 -7.87 -4.65 -12.21
C MET A 42 -7.96 -4.77 -13.73
N ASN A 43 -8.44 -3.71 -14.40
CA ASN A 43 -8.63 -3.71 -15.86
C ASN A 43 -9.45 -4.92 -16.37
N GLY A 44 -10.48 -5.32 -15.62
CA GLY A 44 -11.34 -6.46 -15.93
C GLY A 44 -10.77 -7.85 -15.58
N GLN A 45 -9.49 -7.95 -15.23
CA GLN A 45 -8.81 -9.21 -14.88
C GLN A 45 -8.72 -9.42 -13.36
N ALA A 46 -8.70 -10.67 -12.92
CA ALA A 46 -8.51 -11.03 -11.52
C ALA A 46 -7.08 -10.68 -11.07
N ALA A 47 -6.97 -9.88 -10.00
CA ALA A 47 -5.72 -9.39 -9.46
C ALA A 47 -5.54 -9.85 -8.01
N SER A 48 -4.29 -10.04 -7.60
CA SER A 48 -4.00 -10.36 -6.20
C SER A 48 -4.19 -9.14 -5.29
N ARG A 49 -4.39 -9.39 -4.00
CA ARG A 49 -4.44 -8.34 -2.97
C ARG A 49 -3.18 -7.48 -2.98
N LEU A 50 -2.00 -8.11 -3.09
CA LEU A 50 -0.72 -7.40 -3.18
C LEU A 50 -0.63 -6.53 -4.45
N ALA A 51 -1.08 -7.05 -5.60
CA ALA A 51 -1.09 -6.27 -6.84
C ALA A 51 -2.02 -5.05 -6.73
N TYR A 52 -3.18 -5.23 -6.11
CA TYR A 52 -4.14 -4.17 -5.88
C TYR A 52 -3.60 -3.10 -4.90
N ALA A 53 -2.98 -3.51 -3.78
CA ALA A 53 -2.33 -2.60 -2.84
C ALA A 53 -1.25 -1.76 -3.52
N LYS A 54 -0.40 -2.39 -4.34
CA LYS A 54 0.62 -1.68 -5.13
C LYS A 54 0.00 -0.70 -6.12
N GLN A 55 -1.09 -1.07 -6.79
CA GLN A 55 -1.79 -0.15 -7.69
C GLN A 55 -2.36 1.06 -6.95
N ALA A 56 -3.00 0.83 -5.80
CA ALA A 56 -3.58 1.90 -4.98
C ALA A 56 -2.49 2.84 -4.46
N LEU A 57 -1.36 2.31 -3.98
CA LEU A 57 -0.21 3.11 -3.57
C LEU A 57 0.42 3.88 -4.74
N ALA A 58 0.55 3.26 -5.91
CA ALA A 58 1.02 3.95 -7.11
C ALA A 58 0.06 5.07 -7.56
N GLY A 59 -1.24 4.90 -7.34
CA GLY A 59 -2.25 5.95 -7.52
C GLY A 59 -2.05 7.09 -6.51
N LEU A 60 -1.95 6.75 -5.23
CA LEU A 60 -1.70 7.70 -4.14
C LEU A 60 -0.47 8.56 -4.43
N LEU A 61 0.68 7.95 -4.79
CA LEU A 61 1.92 8.67 -5.09
C LEU A 61 1.76 9.79 -6.13
N ARG A 62 0.83 9.66 -7.09
CA ARG A 62 0.57 10.70 -8.10
C ARG A 62 -0.27 11.86 -7.58
N GLU A 63 -1.01 11.64 -6.51
CA GLU A 63 -1.98 12.58 -5.94
C GLU A 63 -1.49 13.24 -4.65
N LEU A 64 -0.36 12.79 -4.10
CA LEU A 64 0.22 13.35 -2.89
C LEU A 64 0.69 14.79 -3.13
N PRO A 65 0.44 15.71 -2.17
CA PRO A 65 1.02 17.04 -2.23
C PRO A 65 2.53 16.96 -2.00
N CYS A 66 3.30 17.78 -2.72
CA CYS A 66 4.74 17.87 -2.53
C CYS A 66 5.09 18.26 -1.08
N GLY A 67 6.25 17.83 -0.61
CA GLY A 67 6.63 17.89 0.81
C GLY A 67 6.11 16.71 1.62
N THR A 68 5.18 15.91 1.08
CA THR A 68 4.83 14.61 1.67
C THR A 68 6.05 13.69 1.65
N ARG A 69 6.33 13.04 2.78
CA ARG A 69 7.39 12.05 2.91
C ARG A 69 6.79 10.65 3.00
N ILE A 70 7.36 9.70 2.28
CA ILE A 70 6.89 8.32 2.27
C ILE A 70 8.05 7.34 2.21
N GLY A 71 7.97 6.29 3.02
CA GLY A 71 8.93 5.18 3.01
C GLY A 71 8.20 3.84 2.95
N TRP A 72 8.91 2.84 2.44
CA TRP A 72 8.38 1.48 2.31
C TRP A 72 8.90 0.57 3.39
N ALA A 73 8.00 -0.25 3.92
CA ALA A 73 8.29 -1.41 4.72
C ALA A 73 7.54 -2.62 4.18
N ILE A 74 8.02 -3.81 4.50
CA ILE A 74 7.35 -5.07 4.18
C ILE A 74 7.06 -5.81 5.47
N PHE A 75 5.95 -6.54 5.52
CA PHE A 75 5.62 -7.44 6.60
C PHE A 75 5.64 -8.89 6.10
N ASN A 76 6.32 -9.75 6.86
CA ASN A 76 6.30 -11.20 6.72
C ASN A 76 6.58 -11.84 8.09
N GLU A 77 6.09 -13.06 8.30
CA GLU A 77 6.25 -13.80 9.55
C GLU A 77 5.68 -13.06 10.76
N TYR A 78 6.46 -12.26 11.49
CA TYR A 78 6.02 -11.56 12.70
C TYR A 78 6.63 -10.16 12.84
N ARG A 79 7.30 -9.66 11.79
CA ARG A 79 8.01 -8.36 11.82
C ARG A 79 7.72 -7.52 10.59
N SER A 80 7.67 -6.21 10.82
CA SER A 80 7.75 -5.23 9.73
C SER A 80 9.22 -4.84 9.53
N PHE A 81 9.71 -4.94 8.31
CA PHE A 81 11.08 -4.59 7.93
C PHE A 81 11.11 -3.35 7.06
N LEU A 82 11.88 -2.34 7.47
CA LEU A 82 12.05 -1.09 6.73
C LEU A 82 12.91 -1.32 5.48
N LEU A 83 12.37 -1.04 4.30
CA LEU A 83 13.16 -1.01 3.07
C LEU A 83 13.94 0.30 2.96
N PHE A 84 13.29 1.44 3.24
CA PHE A 84 13.94 2.74 3.39
C PHE A 84 13.06 3.74 4.15
N THR A 85 13.71 4.69 4.81
CA THR A 85 13.08 5.78 5.60
C THR A 85 12.29 6.75 4.72
N PRO A 86 11.33 7.51 5.26
CA PRO A 86 10.50 8.40 4.44
C PRO A 86 11.33 9.45 3.68
N VAL A 87 11.13 9.51 2.35
CA VAL A 87 11.72 10.50 1.44
C VAL A 87 10.63 11.35 0.79
N GLU A 88 10.96 12.56 0.36
CA GLU A 88 9.98 13.47 -0.25
C GLU A 88 9.46 12.91 -1.58
N ALA A 89 8.14 12.82 -1.70
CA ALA A 89 7.46 12.05 -2.73
C ALA A 89 7.59 12.65 -4.14
N CYS A 90 7.51 13.98 -4.28
CA CYS A 90 7.59 14.63 -5.59
C CYS A 90 9.00 14.54 -6.19
N ALA A 91 10.03 14.76 -5.39
CA ALA A 91 11.43 14.73 -5.80
C ALA A 91 11.93 13.32 -6.12
N ASN A 92 11.37 12.30 -5.43
CA ASN A 92 11.81 10.90 -5.56
C ASN A 92 10.71 9.99 -6.15
N TYR A 93 9.76 10.56 -6.90
CA TYR A 93 8.60 9.81 -7.41
C TYR A 93 9.01 8.57 -8.22
N ARG A 94 10.06 8.68 -9.05
CA ARG A 94 10.49 7.58 -9.92
C ARG A 94 11.06 6.43 -9.10
N GLU A 95 11.89 6.74 -8.12
CA GLU A 95 12.53 5.79 -7.22
C GLU A 95 11.49 5.11 -6.32
N LEU A 96 10.55 5.88 -5.76
CA LEU A 96 9.44 5.38 -4.97
C LEU A 96 8.54 4.44 -5.79
N ALA A 97 8.19 4.82 -7.02
CA ALA A 97 7.38 4.01 -7.91
C ALA A 97 8.12 2.75 -8.36
N ALA A 98 9.42 2.84 -8.68
CA ALA A 98 10.23 1.72 -9.11
C ALA A 98 10.45 0.71 -7.97
N THR A 99 10.74 1.18 -6.76
CA THR A 99 10.88 0.31 -5.58
C THR A 99 9.55 -0.38 -5.26
N LEU A 100 8.44 0.36 -5.23
CA LEU A 100 7.11 -0.21 -5.05
C LEU A 100 6.79 -1.28 -6.10
N ALA A 101 7.12 -1.03 -7.37
CA ALA A 101 6.90 -1.99 -8.45
C ALA A 101 7.67 -3.31 -8.24
N ASN A 102 8.81 -3.29 -7.56
CA ASN A 102 9.61 -4.47 -7.24
C ASN A 102 9.24 -5.13 -5.90
N ILE A 103 8.29 -4.59 -5.13
CA ILE A 103 7.77 -5.25 -3.93
C ILE A 103 6.94 -6.48 -4.34
N ASP A 104 7.38 -7.68 -3.97
CA ASP A 104 6.66 -8.92 -4.23
C ASP A 104 6.93 -10.00 -3.15
N GLY A 105 6.15 -11.09 -3.22
CA GLY A 105 6.20 -12.18 -2.25
C GLY A 105 7.50 -12.97 -2.22
N ARG A 106 8.43 -12.80 -3.16
CA ARG A 106 9.73 -13.49 -3.14
C ARG A 106 10.68 -12.89 -2.10
N MET A 107 10.36 -11.70 -1.58
CA MET A 107 11.04 -11.14 -0.41
C MET A 107 10.61 -11.77 0.92
N ALA A 108 9.58 -12.61 0.92
CA ALA A 108 9.18 -13.36 2.10
C ALA A 108 10.27 -14.35 2.51
N TRP A 109 10.67 -14.34 3.78
CA TRP A 109 11.64 -15.30 4.33
C TRP A 109 10.96 -16.48 5.03
N ALA A 110 9.67 -16.37 5.34
CA ALA A 110 8.88 -17.42 5.95
C ALA A 110 7.46 -17.51 5.36
N GLY A 111 6.88 -18.71 5.42
CA GLY A 111 5.48 -18.96 5.04
C GLY A 111 4.47 -18.70 6.16
N ALA A 112 4.92 -18.21 7.32
CA ALA A 112 4.05 -17.89 8.45
C ALA A 112 3.60 -16.42 8.42
N SER A 113 2.52 -16.13 9.14
CA SER A 113 1.95 -14.81 9.31
C SER A 113 1.42 -14.65 10.75
N GLU A 114 1.96 -13.69 11.47
CA GLU A 114 1.61 -13.25 12.83
C GLU A 114 1.26 -11.75 12.79
N ILE A 115 0.11 -11.41 12.21
CA ILE A 115 -0.36 -10.05 11.91
C ILE A 115 -0.29 -9.14 13.13
N ALA A 116 -0.78 -9.58 14.29
CA ALA A 116 -0.73 -8.76 15.50
C ALA A 116 0.71 -8.36 15.86
N LYS A 117 1.65 -9.33 15.85
CA LYS A 117 3.07 -9.05 16.13
C LYS A 117 3.68 -8.17 15.05
N GLY A 118 3.35 -8.42 13.79
CA GLY A 118 3.78 -7.64 12.64
C GLY A 118 3.40 -6.17 12.73
N LEU A 119 2.14 -5.91 13.08
CA LEU A 119 1.61 -4.56 13.32
C LEU A 119 2.35 -3.89 14.49
N TYR A 120 2.50 -4.57 15.62
CA TYR A 120 3.20 -4.02 16.79
C TYR A 120 4.67 -3.72 16.49
N SER A 121 5.33 -4.58 15.72
CA SER A 121 6.67 -4.35 15.18
C SER A 121 6.72 -3.13 14.25
N GLY A 122 5.68 -2.92 13.42
CA GLY A 122 5.58 -1.74 12.55
C GLY A 122 5.39 -0.44 13.34
N LEU A 123 4.59 -0.47 14.41
CA LEU A 123 4.41 0.67 15.30
C LEU A 123 5.70 1.04 16.02
N LEU A 124 6.44 0.04 16.51
CA LEU A 124 7.75 0.25 17.12
C LEU A 124 8.73 0.90 16.14
N LEU A 125 8.79 0.37 14.92
CA LEU A 125 9.63 0.90 13.84
C LEU A 125 9.29 2.37 13.54
N ALA A 126 8.01 2.70 13.36
CA ALA A 126 7.57 4.07 13.10
C ALA A 126 7.92 5.02 14.25
N ARG A 127 7.79 4.57 15.51
CA ARG A 127 8.13 5.35 16.71
C ARG A 127 9.63 5.66 16.82
N GLU A 128 10.49 4.72 16.41
CA GLU A 128 11.95 4.84 16.51
C GLU A 128 12.57 5.68 15.39
N LEU A 129 11.84 5.90 14.29
CA LEU A 129 12.30 6.73 13.20
C LEU A 129 12.31 8.22 13.54
N GLN A 130 13.27 8.93 12.96
CA GLN A 130 13.29 10.39 12.99
C GLN A 130 12.05 10.94 12.29
N GLY A 131 11.42 11.96 12.87
CA GLY A 131 10.15 12.53 12.39
C GLY A 131 8.91 11.81 12.91
N ARG A 132 9.05 10.58 13.44
CA ARG A 132 7.92 9.75 13.92
C ARG A 132 6.78 9.69 12.88
N PRO A 133 7.05 9.13 11.69
CA PRO A 133 6.05 9.03 10.63
C PRO A 133 4.84 8.22 11.10
N ASP A 134 3.68 8.49 10.50
CA ASP A 134 2.48 7.70 10.73
C ASP A 134 2.62 6.32 10.06
N LEU A 135 2.05 5.28 10.67
CA LEU A 135 2.09 3.92 10.14
C LEU A 135 0.87 3.65 9.26
N VAL A 136 1.10 3.20 8.03
CA VAL A 136 0.08 2.60 7.19
C VAL A 136 0.36 1.11 7.07
N PHE A 137 -0.51 0.25 7.61
CA PHE A 137 -0.33 -1.20 7.58
C PHE A 137 -1.36 -1.83 6.64
N MET A 138 -0.92 -2.47 5.56
CA MET A 138 -1.79 -3.01 4.52
C MET A 138 -1.76 -4.54 4.52
N THR A 139 -2.86 -5.19 4.90
CA THR A 139 -2.92 -6.66 5.11
C THR A 139 -4.34 -7.20 4.90
N ASP A 140 -4.49 -8.50 4.69
CA ASP A 140 -5.77 -9.21 4.74
C ASP A 140 -6.12 -9.75 6.14
N GLY A 141 -5.20 -9.66 7.10
CA GLY A 141 -5.39 -10.12 8.47
C GLY A 141 -5.33 -11.64 8.64
N HIS A 142 -4.85 -12.39 7.64
CA HIS A 142 -4.72 -13.84 7.72
C HIS A 142 -3.53 -14.24 8.61
N GLU A 143 -3.82 -14.80 9.77
CA GLU A 143 -2.84 -15.42 10.68
C GLU A 143 -2.54 -16.86 10.26
N ALA A 144 -1.28 -17.20 10.01
CA ALA A 144 -0.84 -18.52 9.55
C ALA A 144 0.34 -19.04 10.40
N PRO A 145 0.14 -20.05 11.26
CA PRO A 145 -1.14 -20.72 11.57
C PRO A 145 -2.15 -19.80 12.28
N PRO A 146 -3.44 -20.15 12.28
CA PRO A 146 -4.47 -19.35 12.94
C PRO A 146 -4.23 -19.30 14.44
N ILE A 147 -4.16 -18.10 15.01
CA ILE A 147 -3.88 -17.90 16.43
C ILE A 147 -5.17 -18.02 17.25
N ASN A 148 -5.16 -18.87 18.27
CA ASN A 148 -6.22 -18.89 19.27
C ASN A 148 -6.32 -17.54 20.01
N PRO A 149 -7.51 -16.89 20.07
CA PRO A 149 -7.70 -15.61 20.72
C PRO A 149 -7.17 -15.53 22.16
N ARG A 150 -7.18 -16.65 22.91
CA ARG A 150 -6.66 -16.72 24.29
C ARG A 150 -5.15 -16.49 24.38
N TYR A 151 -4.40 -16.81 23.33
CA TYR A 151 -2.94 -16.73 23.30
C TYR A 151 -2.42 -15.63 22.38
N ARG A 152 -3.32 -14.79 21.85
CA ARG A 152 -2.96 -13.65 21.02
C ARG A 152 -2.09 -12.69 21.83
N PRO A 153 -0.99 -12.16 21.25
CA PRO A 153 -0.18 -11.18 21.94
C PRO A 153 -0.99 -9.93 22.25
N GLU A 154 -0.82 -9.40 23.46
CA GLU A 154 -1.37 -8.12 23.86
C GLU A 154 -0.49 -6.98 23.34
N PHE A 155 -1.12 -5.85 22.98
CA PHE A 155 -0.38 -4.63 22.67
C PHE A 155 0.14 -4.01 23.96
N THR A 156 1.46 -3.95 24.12
CA THR A 156 2.12 -3.38 25.31
C THR A 156 2.55 -1.93 25.13
N GLY A 157 2.27 -1.32 23.97
CA GLY A 157 2.56 0.09 23.69
C GLY A 157 1.47 1.03 24.18
N THR A 158 1.68 2.33 23.99
CA THR A 158 0.66 3.35 24.30
C THR A 158 -0.27 3.53 23.10
N PRO A 159 -1.58 3.24 23.20
CA PRO A 159 -2.51 3.43 22.09
C PRO A 159 -2.51 4.89 21.60
N GLY A 160 -2.41 5.08 20.29
CA GLY A 160 -2.37 6.41 19.66
C GLY A 160 -1.03 7.16 19.79
N GLU A 161 0.01 6.59 20.40
CA GLU A 161 1.36 7.20 20.40
C GLU A 161 1.92 7.37 18.99
N VAL A 162 1.63 6.40 18.12
CA VAL A 162 1.89 6.46 16.68
C VAL A 162 0.53 6.53 15.99
N HIS A 163 0.27 7.60 15.24
CA HIS A 163 -0.93 7.68 14.44
C HIS A 163 -0.77 6.83 13.18
N GLY A 164 -1.90 6.53 12.54
CA GLY A 164 -1.85 5.72 11.33
C GLY A 164 -3.16 5.02 11.04
N MET A 165 -3.09 4.10 10.08
CA MET A 165 -4.23 3.32 9.64
C MET A 165 -3.86 1.90 9.24
N ILE A 166 -4.79 1.00 9.48
CA ILE A 166 -4.79 -0.35 8.92
C ILE A 166 -5.70 -0.35 7.68
N PHE A 167 -5.17 -0.79 6.54
CA PHE A 167 -5.96 -1.06 5.35
C PHE A 167 -6.19 -2.55 5.18
N GLY A 168 -7.46 -2.95 5.34
CA GLY A 168 -7.91 -4.31 5.06
C GLY A 168 -8.00 -4.57 3.57
N LEU A 169 -7.32 -5.62 3.09
CA LEU A 169 -7.30 -6.03 1.69
C LEU A 169 -8.03 -7.37 1.51
N GLY A 170 -8.99 -7.41 0.60
CA GLY A 170 -9.65 -8.64 0.17
C GLY A 170 -11.17 -8.65 0.30
N GLY A 171 -11.75 -9.76 -0.15
CA GLY A 171 -13.17 -10.10 -0.13
C GLY A 171 -13.57 -10.88 1.12
N ASP A 172 -14.88 -10.95 1.40
CA ASP A 172 -15.44 -11.80 2.46
C ASP A 172 -15.55 -13.27 2.01
N THR A 173 -15.49 -13.49 0.70
CA THR A 173 -15.50 -14.81 0.09
C THR A 173 -14.16 -15.50 0.31
N LEU A 174 -14.20 -16.71 0.87
CA LEU A 174 -13.04 -17.60 0.92
C LEU A 174 -12.63 -18.00 -0.49
N LEU A 175 -11.36 -17.78 -0.81
CA LEU A 175 -10.75 -18.21 -2.08
C LEU A 175 -9.46 -18.99 -1.80
N PRO A 176 -9.08 -19.92 -2.69
CA PRO A 176 -7.84 -20.67 -2.54
C PRO A 176 -6.63 -19.73 -2.64
N ILE A 177 -5.58 -20.02 -1.86
CA ILE A 177 -4.35 -19.23 -1.85
C ILE A 177 -3.42 -19.76 -2.97
N PRO A 178 -3.08 -18.95 -3.99
CA PRO A 178 -2.12 -19.37 -5.02
C PRO A 178 -0.72 -19.56 -4.43
N LYS A 179 -0.06 -20.63 -4.85
CA LYS A 179 1.29 -21.00 -4.44
C LYS A 179 2.29 -20.68 -5.54
N PHE A 180 3.44 -20.14 -5.19
CA PHE A 180 4.51 -19.80 -6.14
C PHE A 180 5.86 -20.36 -5.68
N ASP A 181 6.75 -20.62 -6.63
CA ASP A 181 8.16 -20.92 -6.35
C ASP A 181 8.98 -19.64 -6.12
N ALA A 182 10.29 -19.80 -5.87
CA ALA A 182 11.22 -18.70 -5.64
C ALA A 182 11.43 -17.79 -6.87
N ASP A 183 11.21 -18.31 -8.07
CA ASP A 183 11.32 -17.55 -9.33
C ASP A 183 10.03 -16.78 -9.64
N GLY A 184 8.92 -17.13 -8.99
CA GLY A 184 7.60 -16.53 -9.16
C GLY A 184 6.69 -17.32 -10.10
N ASN A 185 7.04 -18.56 -10.45
CA ASN A 185 6.19 -19.44 -11.25
C ASN A 185 5.08 -20.05 -10.38
N SER A 186 3.88 -20.21 -10.96
CA SER A 186 2.75 -20.80 -10.26
C SER A 186 2.96 -22.29 -10.01
N LEU A 187 2.79 -22.71 -8.75
CA LEU A 187 2.78 -24.11 -8.30
C LEU A 187 1.36 -24.65 -8.06
N GLY A 188 0.33 -23.88 -8.42
CA GLY A 188 -1.07 -24.20 -8.15
C GLY A 188 -1.60 -23.46 -6.94
N VAL A 189 -2.30 -24.16 -6.06
CA VAL A 189 -2.90 -23.63 -4.83
C VAL A 189 -2.42 -24.43 -3.63
N TRP A 190 -2.46 -23.84 -2.44
CA TRP A 190 -2.21 -24.57 -1.21
C TRP A 190 -3.34 -25.57 -0.93
N GLU A 191 -2.96 -26.78 -0.53
CA GLU A 191 -3.90 -27.83 -0.10
C GLU A 191 -4.00 -27.91 1.43
N ALA A 192 -5.05 -28.58 1.92
CA ALA A 192 -5.35 -28.64 3.35
C ALA A 192 -4.26 -29.33 4.19
N ASP A 193 -3.55 -30.29 3.63
CA ASP A 193 -2.45 -31.04 4.27
C ASP A 193 -1.09 -30.34 4.18
N GLU A 194 -0.98 -29.29 3.36
CA GLU A 194 0.24 -28.51 3.19
C GLU A 194 0.36 -27.34 4.16
N VAL A 195 -0.70 -27.02 4.90
CA VAL A 195 -0.74 -25.89 5.85
C VAL A 195 -1.17 -26.33 7.24
N LEU A 196 -0.66 -25.63 8.25
CA LEU A 196 -1.08 -25.85 9.63
C LEU A 196 -2.48 -25.29 9.84
N GLN A 197 -3.44 -26.18 10.13
CA GLN A 197 -4.84 -25.82 10.38
C GLN A 197 -5.10 -25.29 11.80
N THR A 198 -4.13 -25.41 12.70
CA THR A 198 -4.25 -25.00 14.11
C THR A 198 -2.89 -24.58 14.62
N ASP A 199 -2.84 -23.56 15.49
CA ASP A 199 -1.57 -23.16 16.10
C ASP A 199 -1.01 -24.24 17.04
N ARG A 200 0.33 -24.26 17.14
CA ARG A 200 1.05 -25.24 17.97
C ARG A 200 0.76 -25.11 19.47
N ARG A 201 0.37 -23.94 19.98
CA ARG A 201 0.08 -23.76 21.41
C ARG A 201 -1.26 -24.39 21.75
N SER A 202 -2.23 -24.29 20.86
CA SER A 202 -3.55 -24.93 20.99
C SER A 202 -3.50 -26.46 20.85
N MET A 203 -2.47 -27.01 20.21
CA MET A 203 -2.27 -28.47 20.14
C MET A 203 -1.70 -29.08 21.44
N GLY A 204 -1.38 -28.26 22.44
CA GLY A 204 -0.77 -28.69 23.69
C GLY A 204 0.71 -29.07 23.54
N ARG A 205 1.47 -29.09 24.65
CA ARG A 205 2.81 -29.71 24.67
C ARG A 205 2.64 -31.21 24.85
N GLY A 206 2.95 -32.01 23.83
CA GLY A 206 2.93 -33.49 23.90
C GLY A 206 4.04 -34.11 24.77
N GLY A 207 4.37 -33.53 25.93
CA GLY A 207 5.55 -33.92 26.70
C GLY A 207 5.46 -33.60 28.20
N SER A 208 4.31 -33.79 28.83
CA SER A 208 4.26 -33.87 30.30
C SER A 208 4.76 -35.25 30.74
N VAL A 209 5.65 -35.26 31.72
CA VAL A 209 6.14 -36.45 32.41
C VAL A 209 4.96 -37.24 32.98
N GLU A 210 5.04 -38.58 33.00
CA GLU A 210 4.04 -39.46 33.61
C GLU A 210 3.68 -38.96 35.03
N GLY A 211 2.43 -38.53 35.25
CA GLY A 211 1.90 -38.21 36.58
C GLY A 211 1.44 -36.77 36.82
N GLU A 212 1.63 -35.83 35.90
CA GLU A 212 1.10 -34.46 36.07
C GLU A 212 -0.30 -34.32 35.44
N ALA A 213 -1.32 -34.07 36.29
CA ALA A 213 -2.67 -33.73 35.86
C ALA A 213 -2.74 -32.24 35.47
N MET A 214 -3.06 -31.97 34.20
CA MET A 214 -3.07 -30.61 33.65
C MET A 214 -4.28 -29.79 34.14
N VAL A 215 -4.04 -28.49 34.40
CA VAL A 215 -5.06 -27.46 34.71
C VAL A 215 -5.66 -26.84 33.42
N GLU A 216 -5.18 -27.22 32.23
CA GLU A 216 -5.75 -26.77 30.96
C GLU A 216 -6.78 -27.78 30.43
N SER A 217 -8.06 -27.41 30.53
CA SER A 217 -9.16 -28.15 29.92
C SER A 217 -9.18 -27.96 28.40
N GLY A 218 -8.96 -29.05 27.66
CA GLY A 218 -9.58 -29.29 26.35
C GLY A 218 -8.64 -29.39 25.16
N GLY A 219 -8.18 -30.60 24.86
CA GLY A 219 -7.64 -31.00 23.56
C GLY A 219 -6.26 -31.64 23.64
N GLY A 220 -6.20 -32.97 23.74
CA GLY A 220 -4.97 -33.69 23.41
C GLY A 220 -4.64 -33.55 21.92
N PRO A 221 -3.38 -33.75 21.50
CA PRO A 221 -3.00 -33.65 20.09
C PRO A 221 -3.90 -34.55 19.23
N LEU A 222 -4.41 -33.99 18.12
CA LEU A 222 -5.23 -34.76 17.18
C LEU A 222 -4.39 -35.92 16.59
N PRO A 223 -4.97 -37.13 16.44
CA PRO A 223 -4.24 -38.25 15.88
C PRO A 223 -3.80 -37.98 14.43
N SER A 224 -2.57 -38.36 14.04
CA SER A 224 -2.03 -38.08 12.69
C SER A 224 -2.77 -38.78 11.54
N TRP A 225 -3.70 -39.69 11.83
CA TRP A 225 -4.55 -40.37 10.84
C TRP A 225 -5.85 -39.60 10.54
N MET A 226 -6.12 -38.54 11.30
CA MET A 226 -7.31 -37.72 11.13
C MET A 226 -7.03 -36.68 10.03
N PRO A 227 -7.91 -36.52 9.03
CA PRO A 227 -7.68 -35.56 7.94
C PRO A 227 -7.51 -34.14 8.49
N PRO A 228 -6.69 -33.28 7.85
CA PRO A 228 -6.50 -31.91 8.29
C PRO A 228 -7.87 -31.20 8.36
N ALA A 229 -8.33 -30.91 9.57
CA ALA A 229 -9.59 -30.21 9.78
C ALA A 229 -9.33 -28.70 9.83
N GLY A 230 -9.68 -27.98 8.76
CA GLY A 230 -9.56 -26.53 8.72
C GLY A 230 -9.69 -25.96 7.31
N ARG A 231 -9.60 -24.63 7.20
CA ARG A 231 -9.74 -23.89 5.93
C ARG A 231 -8.58 -22.93 5.68
N GLU A 232 -7.45 -23.12 6.36
CA GLU A 232 -6.32 -22.17 6.33
C GLU A 232 -5.56 -22.17 4.99
N HIS A 233 -5.87 -23.12 4.10
CA HIS A 233 -5.42 -23.14 2.71
C HIS A 233 -6.25 -22.19 1.80
N TRP A 234 -7.30 -21.58 2.37
CA TRP A 234 -8.14 -20.57 1.75
C TRP A 234 -8.02 -19.28 2.55
N SER A 235 -8.19 -18.15 1.88
CA SER A 235 -8.16 -16.85 2.54
C SER A 235 -9.29 -15.94 2.12
N SER A 236 -9.86 -15.27 3.12
CA SER A 236 -10.72 -14.10 3.00
C SER A 236 -10.15 -12.99 3.89
N LEU A 237 -10.62 -11.76 3.71
CA LEU A 237 -10.31 -10.65 4.62
C LEU A 237 -10.81 -10.97 6.04
N ARG A 238 -9.96 -10.71 7.05
CA ARG A 238 -10.30 -10.80 8.47
C ARG A 238 -10.64 -9.41 9.03
N GLU A 239 -11.71 -8.81 8.50
CA GLU A 239 -12.09 -7.41 8.77
C GLU A 239 -12.31 -7.12 10.27
N GLU A 240 -13.11 -7.94 10.94
CA GLU A 240 -13.38 -7.79 12.38
C GLU A 240 -12.09 -7.87 13.22
N TYR A 241 -11.18 -8.77 12.83
CA TYR A 241 -9.90 -8.92 13.52
C TYR A 241 -9.03 -7.67 13.37
N LEU A 242 -8.94 -7.11 12.16
CA LEU A 242 -8.19 -5.89 11.90
C LEU A 242 -8.79 -4.67 12.63
N GLN A 243 -10.12 -4.61 12.77
CA GLN A 243 -10.80 -3.56 13.55
C GLN A 243 -10.46 -3.66 15.04
N VAL A 244 -10.40 -4.86 15.60
CA VAL A 244 -9.92 -5.09 16.98
C VAL A 244 -8.50 -4.56 17.13
N LEU A 245 -7.57 -4.97 16.26
CA LEU A 245 -6.18 -4.49 16.31
C LEU A 245 -6.08 -2.98 16.17
N ALA A 246 -6.86 -2.36 15.28
CA ALA A 246 -6.91 -0.91 15.12
C ALA A 246 -7.36 -0.22 16.41
N SER A 247 -8.43 -0.70 17.03
CA SER A 247 -8.95 -0.15 18.29
C SER A 247 -7.95 -0.27 19.45
N GLU A 248 -7.25 -1.39 19.56
CA GLU A 248 -6.27 -1.63 20.63
C GLU A 248 -5.03 -0.74 20.51
N THR A 249 -4.64 -0.45 19.27
CA THR A 249 -3.43 0.33 18.97
C THR A 249 -3.72 1.83 18.81
N GLY A 250 -4.99 2.22 18.71
CA GLY A 250 -5.43 3.60 18.45
C GLY A 250 -5.29 4.03 16.99
N LEU A 251 -5.21 3.08 16.05
CA LEU A 251 -5.16 3.34 14.61
C LEU A 251 -6.56 3.44 14.02
N GLY A 252 -6.68 4.10 12.87
CA GLY A 252 -7.87 3.98 12.02
C GLY A 252 -7.92 2.64 11.30
N TYR A 253 -9.10 2.19 10.90
CA TYR A 253 -9.28 1.04 10.01
C TYR A 253 -10.12 1.45 8.79
N GLN A 254 -9.70 0.98 7.62
CA GLN A 254 -10.47 1.11 6.39
C GLN A 254 -10.26 -0.11 5.50
N ARG A 255 -11.35 -0.69 5.00
CA ARG A 255 -11.24 -1.66 3.90
C ARG A 255 -10.93 -0.96 2.59
N LEU A 256 -9.92 -1.44 1.89
CA LEU A 256 -9.53 -0.91 0.59
C LEU A 256 -10.37 -1.56 -0.52
N THR A 257 -11.20 -0.78 -1.18
CA THR A 257 -12.10 -1.18 -2.27
C THR A 257 -11.94 -0.20 -3.41
N ALA A 258 -12.53 -0.51 -4.58
CA ALA A 258 -12.46 0.40 -5.73
C ALA A 258 -13.04 1.80 -5.44
N ASP A 259 -14.01 1.87 -4.53
CA ASP A 259 -14.71 3.10 -4.18
C ASP A 259 -14.09 3.81 -2.96
N SER A 260 -13.29 3.12 -2.14
CA SER A 260 -12.63 3.75 -1.00
C SER A 260 -11.34 4.45 -1.44
N GLY A 261 -11.40 5.78 -1.50
CA GLY A 261 -10.26 6.61 -1.88
C GLY A 261 -9.17 6.58 -0.82
N LEU A 262 -8.04 5.92 -1.10
CA LEU A 262 -6.88 5.81 -0.20
C LEU A 262 -6.43 7.17 0.36
N LYS A 263 -6.37 8.20 -0.50
CA LYS A 263 -6.03 9.58 -0.09
C LYS A 263 -7.04 10.18 0.89
N GLN A 264 -8.33 9.92 0.70
CA GLN A 264 -9.39 10.46 1.56
C GLN A 264 -9.34 9.84 2.94
N SER A 265 -9.08 8.54 3.04
CA SER A 265 -8.89 7.87 4.32
C SER A 265 -7.68 8.41 5.08
N LEU A 266 -6.62 8.83 4.39
CA LEU A 266 -5.42 9.43 4.98
C LEU A 266 -5.58 10.91 5.36
N ALA A 267 -6.68 11.56 4.99
CA ALA A 267 -6.89 12.98 5.26
C ALA A 267 -6.77 13.38 6.76
N PRO A 268 -7.21 12.57 7.74
CA PRO A 268 -7.04 12.88 9.16
C PRO A 268 -5.57 12.94 9.63
N LEU A 269 -4.63 12.38 8.86
CA LEU A 269 -3.20 12.37 9.18
C LEU A 269 -2.44 13.58 8.62
N LEU A 270 -3.12 14.42 7.83
CA LEU A 270 -2.51 15.60 7.22
C LEU A 270 -2.08 16.62 8.27
N ARG A 271 -0.84 17.08 8.17
CA ARG A 271 -0.26 18.11 9.04
C ARG A 271 0.22 19.31 8.21
N PRO A 272 0.02 20.55 8.67
CA PRO A 272 0.53 21.72 7.96
C PRO A 272 2.06 21.72 7.99
N ALA A 273 2.68 22.00 6.84
CA ALA A 273 4.11 22.19 6.71
C ALA A 273 4.42 23.31 5.72
N VAL A 274 5.51 24.05 5.98
CA VAL A 274 6.05 25.03 5.05
C VAL A 274 7.01 24.31 4.10
N ILE A 275 6.69 24.31 2.81
CA ILE A 275 7.44 23.59 1.78
C ILE A 275 7.87 24.57 0.69
N GLU A 276 9.11 24.45 0.23
CA GLU A 276 9.58 25.13 -0.97
C GLU A 276 8.93 24.50 -2.21
N THR A 277 8.12 25.26 -2.91
CA THR A 277 7.45 24.81 -4.15
C THR A 277 7.99 25.58 -5.34
N GLY A 278 8.50 24.85 -6.33
CA GLY A 278 8.96 25.41 -7.60
C GLY A 278 7.79 25.85 -8.48
N LEU A 279 7.90 27.02 -9.10
CA LEU A 279 6.84 27.62 -9.92
C LEU A 279 6.96 27.28 -11.43
N ARG A 280 7.81 26.30 -11.78
CA ARG A 280 8.03 25.88 -13.17
C ARG A 280 6.74 25.58 -13.92
N ARG A 281 5.78 24.91 -13.28
CA ARG A 281 4.52 24.51 -13.94
C ARG A 281 3.64 25.72 -14.26
N GLU A 282 3.52 26.65 -13.32
CA GLU A 282 2.73 27.87 -13.41
C GLU A 282 3.26 28.76 -14.52
N PHE A 283 4.58 29.00 -14.54
CA PHE A 283 5.22 29.79 -15.59
C PHE A 283 5.23 29.07 -16.94
N GLY A 284 5.37 27.73 -16.96
CA GLY A 284 5.27 26.92 -18.17
C GLY A 284 3.88 26.97 -18.81
N LEU A 285 2.81 26.88 -17.99
CA LEU A 285 1.43 27.03 -18.44
C LEU A 285 1.15 28.46 -18.94
N ALA A 286 1.64 29.47 -18.22
CA ALA A 286 1.53 30.86 -18.66
C ALA A 286 2.21 31.09 -20.02
N ALA A 287 3.41 30.53 -20.23
CA ALA A 287 4.11 30.58 -21.51
C ALA A 287 3.30 29.91 -22.63
N LEU A 288 2.75 28.72 -22.37
CA LEU A 288 1.92 27.99 -23.32
C LEU A 288 0.66 28.77 -23.71
N LEU A 289 -0.07 29.32 -22.72
CA LEU A 289 -1.27 30.12 -22.97
C LEU A 289 -0.95 31.38 -23.79
N LEU A 290 0.18 32.04 -23.52
CA LEU A 290 0.62 33.21 -24.28
C LEU A 290 0.98 32.85 -25.74
N LEU A 291 1.58 31.66 -25.98
CA LEU A 291 1.84 31.18 -27.32
C LEU A 291 0.54 30.90 -28.08
N VAL A 292 -0.41 30.19 -27.47
CA VAL A 292 -1.71 29.87 -28.08
C VAL A 292 -2.49 31.15 -28.38
N ALA A 293 -2.57 32.10 -27.44
CA ALA A 293 -3.24 33.38 -27.65
C ALA A 293 -2.59 34.20 -28.78
N GLY A 294 -1.27 34.14 -28.91
CA GLY A 294 -0.54 34.75 -30.02
C GLY A 294 -0.89 34.15 -31.38
N GLN A 295 -1.00 32.81 -31.46
CA GLN A 295 -1.38 32.09 -32.67
C GLN A 295 -2.84 32.33 -33.09
N ILE A 296 -3.75 32.59 -32.14
CA ILE A 296 -5.16 32.92 -32.43
C ILE A 296 -5.31 34.37 -32.90
N ARG A 297 -4.51 35.30 -32.36
CA ARG A 297 -4.53 36.71 -32.78
C ARG A 297 -3.85 36.97 -34.12
N TRP A 298 -2.83 36.18 -34.48
CA TRP A 298 -2.13 36.29 -35.77
C TRP A 298 -3.05 36.21 -37.02
N PRO A 299 -3.97 35.23 -37.16
CA PRO A 299 -4.90 35.17 -38.29
C PRO A 299 -6.04 36.19 -38.21
N ALA A 300 -6.35 36.72 -37.02
CA ALA A 300 -7.41 37.73 -36.86
C ALA A 300 -6.96 39.13 -37.31
N GLN A 301 -5.65 39.44 -37.22
CA GLN A 301 -5.09 40.72 -37.66
C GLN A 301 -4.60 40.70 -39.10
N ASN A 302 -4.11 39.54 -39.56
CA ASN A 302 -3.73 39.32 -40.95
C ASN A 302 -4.93 38.73 -41.68
N GLY A 303 -5.89 39.59 -42.07
CA GLY A 303 -7.03 39.19 -42.88
C GLY A 303 -6.58 38.30 -44.04
N VAL A 304 -7.06 37.05 -44.06
CA VAL A 304 -6.78 36.11 -45.15
C VAL A 304 -7.25 36.77 -46.45
N PRO A 305 -6.36 37.08 -47.43
CA PRO A 305 -6.83 37.54 -48.72
C PRO A 305 -7.47 36.32 -49.41
N SER A 306 -8.80 36.30 -49.43
CA SER A 306 -9.61 35.30 -50.12
C SER A 306 -9.53 35.43 -51.64
N LYS A 307 -8.35 35.53 -52.24
CA LYS A 307 -8.19 35.58 -53.71
C LYS A 307 -6.86 34.98 -54.16
N ARG A 308 -6.81 33.65 -54.27
CA ARG A 308 -6.05 32.90 -55.31
C ARG A 308 -6.22 31.40 -55.08
N PHE A 309 -7.43 30.89 -55.31
CA PHE A 309 -7.68 29.44 -55.45
C PHE A 309 -8.50 29.12 -56.71
N SER A 310 -8.27 29.86 -57.79
CA SER A 310 -8.89 29.55 -59.09
C SER A 310 -7.92 29.81 -60.25
N ARG A 311 -6.81 29.06 -60.32
CA ARG A 311 -6.00 29.06 -61.54
C ARG A 311 -5.12 27.82 -61.76
N TRP A 312 -5.57 26.65 -61.30
CA TRP A 312 -4.85 25.39 -61.52
C TRP A 312 -5.76 24.21 -61.91
N LEU A 313 -6.84 24.49 -62.66
CA LEU A 313 -7.70 23.41 -63.18
C LEU A 313 -8.08 23.52 -64.68
N PHE A 314 -7.67 24.56 -65.43
CA PHE A 314 -7.94 24.58 -66.88
C PHE A 314 -6.85 25.33 -67.69
N GLY A 315 -6.29 24.63 -68.68
CA GLY A 315 -5.45 25.13 -69.79
C GLY A 315 -3.95 24.95 -69.56
N THR A 316 -3.21 24.10 -70.27
CA THR A 316 -3.36 23.49 -71.62
C THR A 316 -2.71 22.12 -71.65
#